data_AF-A0A952L3L4-F1
#
_entry.id   AF-A0A952L3L4-F1
#
_cell.length_a   1.000
_cell.length_b   1.000
_cell.length_c   1.000
_cell.angle_alpha   90.00
_cell.angle_beta   90.00
_cell.angle_gamma   90.00
#
_symmetry.space_group_name_H-M   'P 1'
#
loop_
_entity.id
_entity.type
_entity.pdbx_description
1 polymer ?
#
loop_
_entity_poly.entity_id
_entity_poly.type
_entity_poly.pdbx_seq_one_letter_code
_entity_poly.pdbx_strand_id
1 'polypeptide(L)'
;GVGVALVLTALGVPYATVRDDFLLSNRAAAQNATSGPLASLPPESARLLAGVDGSYLDAAFDQIRRDYGSVDAYLRRELGVGPAQRAALRRRMLA
;
A
#
# COMPACT_ATOMS: atom_id res chain seq x y z
N GLY A 1 2.65 1.15 2.43
CA GLY A 1 1.64 0.30 3.14
C GLY A 1 0.26 0.42 2.49
N VAL A 2 -0.74 -0.38 2.90
CA VAL A 2 -2.08 -0.43 2.25
C VAL A 2 -2.80 0.94 2.24
N GLY A 3 -2.70 1.73 3.31
CA GLY A 3 -3.32 3.06 3.35
C GLY A 3 -2.77 4.02 2.28
N VAL A 4 -1.45 4.05 2.10
CA VAL A 4 -0.80 4.83 1.02
C VAL A 4 -1.24 4.31 -0.35
N ALA A 5 -1.31 3.00 -0.51
CA ALA A 5 -1.75 2.38 -1.77
C ALA A 5 -3.18 2.79 -2.16
N LEU A 6 -4.10 2.87 -1.20
CA LEU A 6 -5.47 3.36 -1.41
C LEU A 6 -5.50 4.84 -1.78
N VAL A 7 -4.65 5.68 -1.17
CA VAL A 7 -4.55 7.10 -1.52
C VAL A 7 -4.02 7.29 -2.94
N LEU A 8 -2.94 6.60 -3.32
CA LEU A 8 -2.41 6.65 -4.68
C LEU A 8 -3.44 6.16 -5.72
N THR A 9 -4.18 5.10 -5.39
CA THR A 9 -5.29 4.62 -6.22
C THR A 9 -6.40 5.67 -6.33
N ALA A 10 -6.76 6.35 -5.23
CA ALA A 10 -7.75 7.43 -5.24
C ALA A 10 -7.32 8.62 -6.13
N LEU A 11 -6.01 8.90 -6.18
CA LEU A 11 -5.40 9.89 -7.08
C LEU A 11 -5.35 9.42 -8.54
N GLY A 12 -5.72 8.18 -8.86
CA GLY A 12 -5.73 7.64 -10.22
C GLY A 12 -4.37 7.08 -10.68
N VAL A 13 -3.47 6.79 -9.75
CA VAL A 13 -2.18 6.14 -10.08
C VAL A 13 -2.45 4.68 -10.47
N PRO A 14 -1.83 4.17 -11.56
CA PRO A 14 -1.98 2.79 -11.97
C PRO A 14 -1.53 1.80 -10.88
N TYR A 15 -2.23 0.68 -10.73
CA TYR A 15 -1.94 -0.31 -9.68
C TYR A 15 -0.50 -0.83 -9.72
N ALA A 16 0.09 -0.99 -10.91
CA ALA A 16 1.49 -1.40 -11.04
C ALA A 16 2.44 -0.42 -10.32
N THR A 17 2.26 0.89 -10.54
CA THR A 17 3.05 1.94 -9.87
C THR A 17 2.80 1.99 -8.36
N VAL A 18 1.55 1.76 -7.94
CA VAL A 18 1.21 1.65 -6.51
C VAL A 18 1.93 0.47 -5.85
N ARG A 19 1.99 -0.66 -6.55
CA ARG A 19 2.66 -1.87 -6.08
C ARG A 19 4.18 -1.68 -6.04
N ASP A 20 4.76 -1.00 -7.02
CA ASP A 20 6.19 -0.65 -7.02
C ASP A 20 6.54 0.24 -5.83
N ASP A 21 5.74 1.29 -5.55
CA ASP A 21 5.89 2.14 -4.36
C ASP A 21 5.84 1.33 -3.06
N PHE A 22 4.89 0.40 -2.95
CA PHE A 22 4.79 -0.49 -1.79
C PHE A 22 6.07 -1.30 -1.58
N LEU A 23 6.63 -1.88 -2.66
CA LEU A 23 7.85 -2.68 -2.61
C LEU A 23 9.10 -1.86 -2.27
N LEU A 24 9.11 -0.53 -2.50
CA LEU A 24 10.20 0.35 -2.06
C LEU A 24 10.37 0.34 -0.53
N SER A 25 9.33 -0.01 0.24
CA SER A 25 9.40 -0.18 1.70
C SER A 25 10.50 -1.16 2.12
N ASN A 26 10.85 -2.13 1.26
CA ASN A 26 11.91 -3.10 1.53
C ASN A 26 13.31 -2.49 1.62
N ARG A 27 13.53 -1.29 1.07
CA ARG A 27 14.81 -0.58 1.21
C ARG A 27 15.07 -0.18 2.66
N ALA A 28 14.06 0.35 3.34
CA ALA A 28 14.14 0.68 4.77
C ALA A 28 14.16 -0.61 5.62
N ALA A 29 13.39 -1.63 5.23
CA ALA A 29 13.37 -2.92 5.91
C ALA A 29 14.77 -3.58 5.98
N ALA A 30 15.56 -3.49 4.91
CA ALA A 30 16.91 -4.03 4.90
C ALA A 30 17.84 -3.40 5.96
N GLN A 31 17.64 -2.12 6.27
CA GLN A 31 18.37 -1.41 7.33
C GLN A 31 17.84 -1.79 8.73
N ASN A 32 16.52 -2.00 8.85
CA ASN A 32 15.88 -2.37 10.10
C ASN A 32 16.12 -3.83 10.49
N ALA A 33 16.35 -4.72 9.52
CA ALA A 33 16.60 -6.15 9.77
C ALA A 33 17.89 -6.40 10.58
N THR A 34 18.84 -5.46 10.59
CA THR A 34 20.11 -5.57 11.31
C THR A 34 20.14 -4.76 12.61
N SER A 35 19.00 -4.21 13.05
CA SER A 35 18.93 -3.33 14.22
C SER A 35 17.69 -3.61 15.09
N GLY A 36 17.74 -3.15 16.33
CA GLY A 36 16.62 -3.29 17.27
C GLY A 36 16.26 -4.76 17.59
N PRO A 37 14.99 -5.05 17.91
CA PRO A 37 14.55 -6.38 18.34
C PRO A 37 14.74 -7.51 17.32
N LEU A 38 14.94 -7.19 16.04
CA LEU A 38 15.11 -8.17 14.97
C LEU A 38 16.56 -8.64 14.79
N ALA A 39 17.53 -7.93 15.38
CA ALA A 39 18.96 -8.21 15.19
C ALA A 39 19.40 -9.58 15.75
N SER A 40 18.65 -10.14 16.70
CA SER A 40 18.92 -11.46 17.29
C SER A 40 18.33 -12.63 16.50
N LEU A 41 17.50 -12.36 15.47
CA LEU A 41 16.89 -13.39 14.65
C LEU A 41 17.83 -13.88 13.55
N PRO A 42 17.61 -15.09 13.02
CA PRO A 42 18.27 -15.52 11.78
C PRO A 42 18.06 -14.47 10.67
N PRO A 43 19.06 -14.19 9.82
CA PRO A 43 18.99 -13.13 8.82
C PRO A 43 17.77 -13.21 7.90
N GLU A 44 17.35 -14.43 7.55
CA GLU A 44 16.18 -14.67 6.72
C GLU A 44 14.88 -14.32 7.46
N SER A 45 14.72 -14.76 8.71
CA SER A 45 13.59 -14.42 9.56
C SER A 45 13.48 -12.90 9.79
N ALA A 46 14.62 -12.24 10.05
CA ALA A 46 14.66 -10.79 10.24
C ALA A 46 14.21 -10.03 8.98
N ARG A 47 14.67 -10.46 7.79
CA ARG A 47 14.27 -9.87 6.51
C ARG A 47 12.79 -10.06 6.22
N LEU A 48 12.26 -11.25 6.48
CA LEU A 48 10.84 -11.56 6.28
C LEU A 48 9.94 -10.72 7.19
N LEU A 49 10.33 -10.53 8.45
CA LEU A 49 9.54 -9.76 9.42
C LEU A 49 9.68 -8.24 9.24
N ALA A 50 10.84 -7.75 8.83
CA ALA A 50 11.06 -6.32 8.58
C ALA A 50 10.43 -5.85 7.26
N GLY A 51 10.36 -6.75 6.28
CA GLY A 51 9.97 -6.45 4.91
C GLY A 51 8.48 -6.57 4.62
N VAL A 52 8.16 -6.37 3.35
CA VAL A 52 6.84 -6.58 2.77
C VAL A 52 6.95 -7.43 1.51
N ASP A 53 5.92 -8.23 1.25
CA ASP A 53 5.78 -8.98 0.01
C ASP A 53 4.62 -8.41 -0.82
N GLY A 54 4.80 -8.34 -2.14
CA GLY A 54 3.77 -7.82 -3.05
C GLY A 54 2.45 -8.58 -2.96
N SER A 55 2.51 -9.89 -2.66
CA SER A 55 1.33 -10.73 -2.46
C SER A 55 0.41 -10.24 -1.34
N TYR A 56 0.94 -9.53 -0.34
CA TYR A 56 0.12 -8.95 0.73
C TYR A 56 -0.78 -7.84 0.19
N LEU A 57 -0.21 -6.97 -0.65
CA LEU A 57 -0.97 -5.90 -1.29
C LEU A 57 -1.93 -6.46 -2.34
N ASP A 58 -1.48 -7.44 -3.12
CA ASP A 58 -2.28 -8.12 -4.13
C ASP A 58 -3.51 -8.79 -3.48
N ALA A 59 -3.31 -9.53 -2.38
CA ALA A 59 -4.40 -10.16 -1.64
C ALA A 59 -5.41 -9.14 -1.09
N ALA A 60 -4.94 -8.01 -0.54
CA ALA A 60 -5.82 -6.95 -0.05
C ALA A 60 -6.66 -6.34 -1.17
N PHE A 61 -6.04 -6.00 -2.31
CA PHE A 61 -6.75 -5.41 -3.44
C PHE A 61 -7.70 -6.41 -4.11
N ASP A 62 -7.32 -7.68 -4.19
CA ASP A 62 -8.20 -8.73 -4.71
C ASP A 62 -9.41 -8.95 -3.81
N GLN A 63 -9.23 -8.93 -2.49
CA GLN A 63 -10.35 -9.06 -1.57
C GLN A 63 -11.31 -7.87 -1.70
N ILE A 64 -10.79 -6.65 -1.82
CA ILE A 64 -11.60 -5.47 -2.11
C ILE A 64 -12.39 -5.65 -3.44
N ARG A 65 -11.76 -6.17 -4.49
CA ARG A 65 -12.45 -6.43 -5.76
C ARG A 65 -13.53 -7.50 -5.62
N ARG A 66 -13.29 -8.55 -4.85
CA ARG A 66 -14.28 -9.61 -4.57
C ARG A 66 -15.51 -9.05 -3.85
N ASP A 67 -15.29 -8.24 -2.82
CA ASP A 67 -16.36 -7.78 -1.94
C ASP A 67 -17.14 -6.58 -2.54
N TYR A 68 -16.46 -5.71 -3.31
CA TYR A 68 -17.03 -4.44 -3.80
C TYR A 68 -17.10 -4.32 -5.34
N GLY A 69 -16.58 -5.30 -6.09
CA GLY A 69 -16.50 -5.30 -7.55
C GLY A 69 -15.36 -4.44 -8.12
N SER A 70 -14.92 -3.41 -7.39
CA SER A 70 -13.74 -2.60 -7.72
C SER A 70 -13.22 -1.85 -6.51
N VAL A 71 -11.93 -1.50 -6.53
CA VAL A 71 -11.34 -0.62 -5.50
C VAL A 71 -12.01 0.75 -5.52
N ASP A 72 -12.44 1.21 -6.70
CA ASP A 72 -13.16 2.48 -6.85
C ASP A 72 -14.53 2.47 -6.15
N ALA A 73 -15.25 1.34 -6.22
CA ALA A 73 -16.49 1.14 -5.51
C ALA A 73 -16.28 1.10 -4.00
N TYR A 74 -15.23 0.43 -3.51
CA TYR A 74 -14.87 0.43 -2.09
C TYR A 74 -14.54 1.82 -1.57
N LEU A 75 -13.68 2.57 -2.29
CA LEU A 75 -13.32 3.95 -1.93
C LEU A 75 -14.57 4.84 -1.81
N ARG A 76 -15.54 4.69 -2.71
CA ARG A 76 -16.78 5.47 -2.66
C ARG A 76 -17.75 5.01 -1.57
N ARG A 77 -17.98 3.70 -1.44
CA ARG A 77 -19.02 3.13 -0.56
C ARG A 77 -18.60 3.11 0.90
N GLU A 78 -17.39 2.62 1.18
CA GLU A 78 -16.91 2.43 2.55
C GLU A 78 -16.14 3.63 3.08
N LEU A 79 -15.37 4.30 2.22
CA LEU A 79 -14.53 5.44 2.64
C LEU A 79 -15.12 6.81 2.29
N GLY A 80 -16.26 6.88 1.61
CA GLY A 80 -16.88 8.14 1.19
C GLY A 80 -16.03 8.97 0.21
N VAL A 81 -15.06 8.35 -0.46
CA VAL A 81 -14.12 9.01 -1.39
C VAL A 81 -14.68 9.03 -2.81
N GLY A 82 -15.59 9.98 -3.03
CA GLY A 82 -16.19 10.29 -4.33
C GLY A 82 -15.38 11.27 -5.19
N PRO A 83 -15.93 11.68 -6.35
CA PRO A 83 -15.27 12.60 -7.28
C PRO A 83 -14.81 13.91 -6.64
N ALA A 84 -15.62 14.49 -5.76
CA ALA A 84 -15.29 15.75 -5.07
C ALA A 84 -14.08 15.59 -4.15
N GLN A 85 -14.03 14.52 -3.35
CA GLN A 85 -12.92 14.20 -2.45
C GLN A 85 -11.64 13.92 -3.25
N ARG A 86 -11.73 13.19 -4.36
CA ARG A 86 -10.57 12.91 -5.24
C ARG A 86 -10.03 14.18 -5.88
N ALA A 87 -10.90 15.08 -6.35
CA ALA A 87 -10.48 16.36 -6.88
C ALA A 87 -9.78 17.21 -5.81
N ALA A 88 -10.27 17.20 -4.56
CA ALA A 88 -9.63 17.87 -3.44
C ALA A 88 -8.25 17.27 -3.10
N LEU A 89 -8.15 15.94 -3.05
CA LEU A 89 -6.88 15.24 -2.86
C LEU A 89 -5.86 15.59 -3.94
N ARG A 90 -6.26 15.57 -5.22
CA ARG A 90 -5.39 15.94 -6.34
C ARG A 90 -4.90 17.39 -6.22
N ARG A 91 -5.78 18.33 -5.89
CA ARG A 91 -5.38 19.75 -5.68
C ARG A 91 -4.39 19.93 -4.53
N ARG A 92 -4.44 19.12 -3.48
CA ARG A 92 -3.56 19.27 -2.32
C ARG A 92 -2.20 18.58 -2.50
N MET A 93 -2.12 17.55 -3.35
CA MET A 93 -0.93 16.70 -3.47
C MET A 93 -0.19 16.82 -4.80
N LEU A 94 -0.81 17.45 -5.82
CA LEU A 94 -0.23 17.61 -7.16
C LEU A 94 -0.10 19.09 -7.59
N ALA A 95 -0.38 20.02 -6.69
CA ALA A 95 -0.20 21.45 -6.91
C ALA A 95 1.19 21.92 -6.47
#